data_AF-A0A6N6WPU1-F1
#
_entry.id   AF-A0A6N6WPU1-F1
#
_cell.length_a   1.000
_cell.length_b   1.000
_cell.length_c   1.000
_cell.angle_alpha   90.00
_cell.angle_beta   90.00
_cell.angle_gamma   90.00
#
_symmetry.space_group_name_H-M   'P 1'
#
loop_
_entity.id
_entity.type
_entity.pdbx_description
1 polymer ?
#
loop_
_entity_poly.entity_id
_entity_poly.type
_entity_poly.pdbx_seq_one_letter_code
_entity_poly.pdbx_strand_id
1 'polypeptide(L)'
;ALRAYESAPDHKICVSYGACGVGGGIFHDLYSVWGGSDTIVPIDVWIPGCPPTPAATIHGFAVALGLLQQKIHAVDYRDPTGVTMQPLWPQIPPSQRIAIEREARRLAGYRQGREICDRLLRHLSDDPTGNRVNTWLRDADDPRLNSIVQQLFRVLRGLHD
;
A
#
# COMPACT_ATOMS: atom_id res chain seq x y z
N ALA A 1 -22.49 -14.28 17.46
CA ALA A 1 -21.78 -13.08 16.98
C ALA A 1 -22.07 -12.84 15.49
N LEU A 2 -21.64 -13.71 14.57
CA LEU A 2 -21.84 -13.55 13.12
C LEU A 2 -23.30 -13.27 12.72
N ARG A 3 -24.26 -14.06 13.21
CA ARG A 3 -25.70 -13.84 12.96
C ARG A 3 -26.17 -12.42 13.34
N ALA A 4 -25.66 -11.87 14.43
CA ALA A 4 -26.02 -10.52 14.88
C ALA A 4 -25.36 -9.44 14.02
N TYR A 5 -24.11 -9.66 13.60
CA TYR A 5 -23.40 -8.79 12.67
C TYR A 5 -24.10 -8.73 11.30
N GLU A 6 -24.52 -9.89 10.77
CA GLU A 6 -25.24 -10.00 9.49
C GLU A 6 -26.64 -9.39 9.56
N SER A 7 -27.32 -9.49 10.71
CA SER A 7 -28.66 -8.90 10.90
C SER A 7 -28.64 -7.38 11.06
N ALA A 8 -27.47 -6.78 11.31
CA ALA A 8 -27.34 -5.33 11.43
C ALA A 8 -27.26 -4.68 10.03
N PRO A 9 -27.97 -3.55 9.80
CA PRO A 9 -27.98 -2.86 8.51
C PRO A 9 -26.58 -2.36 8.11
N ASP A 10 -26.43 -2.06 6.82
CA ASP A 10 -25.15 -1.57 6.29
C ASP A 10 -24.85 -0.12 6.68
N HIS A 11 -23.53 0.17 6.71
CA HIS A 11 -22.87 1.21 7.49
C HIS A 11 -22.83 0.94 9.01
N LYS A 12 -22.47 -0.29 9.38
CA LYS A 12 -22.24 -0.72 10.77
C LYS A 12 -20.77 -0.55 11.19
N ILE A 13 -20.59 -0.39 12.50
CA ILE A 13 -19.29 -0.36 13.17
C ILE A 13 -19.22 -1.46 14.20
N CYS A 14 -18.07 -2.12 14.27
CA CYS A 14 -17.77 -3.08 15.32
C CYS A 14 -16.68 -2.54 16.24
N VAL A 15 -16.99 -2.52 17.54
CA VAL A 15 -16.08 -2.07 18.58
C VAL A 15 -15.72 -3.27 19.45
N SER A 16 -14.43 -3.52 19.61
CA SER A 16 -13.93 -4.48 20.58
C SER A 16 -13.72 -3.79 21.92
N TYR A 17 -14.51 -4.17 22.92
CA TYR A 17 -14.53 -3.53 24.23
C TYR A 17 -13.91 -4.42 25.31
N GLY A 18 -12.87 -3.90 25.96
CA GLY A 18 -12.18 -4.54 27.06
C GLY A 18 -11.14 -5.59 26.64
N ALA A 19 -10.26 -5.95 27.57
CA ALA A 19 -9.11 -6.83 27.34
C ALA A 19 -9.53 -8.21 26.82
N CYS A 20 -10.66 -8.75 27.31
CA CYS A 20 -11.21 -10.01 26.83
C CYS A 20 -11.67 -9.92 25.37
N GLY A 21 -12.28 -8.80 24.96
CA GLY A 21 -12.71 -8.59 23.58
C GLY A 21 -11.53 -8.36 22.64
N VAL A 22 -10.52 -7.60 23.07
CA VAL A 22 -9.37 -7.22 22.23
C VAL A 22 -8.45 -8.40 21.96
N GLY A 23 -8.23 -9.27 22.95
CA GLY A 23 -7.21 -10.32 22.86
C GLY A 23 -7.44 -11.52 23.79
N GLY A 24 -8.67 -11.78 24.22
CA GLY A 24 -8.99 -12.87 25.18
C GLY A 24 -8.61 -12.57 26.64
N GLY A 25 -7.81 -11.53 26.90
CA GLY A 25 -7.49 -11.04 28.24
C GLY A 25 -6.79 -12.10 29.10
N ILE A 26 -7.19 -12.20 30.36
CA ILE A 26 -6.65 -13.23 31.28
C ILE A 26 -6.96 -14.67 30.83
N PHE A 27 -7.93 -14.86 29.93
CA PHE A 27 -8.37 -16.17 29.44
C PHE A 27 -7.93 -16.46 28.00
N HIS A 28 -6.92 -15.77 27.46
CA HIS A 28 -6.54 -15.84 26.05
C HIS A 28 -6.16 -17.26 25.54
N ASP A 29 -5.76 -18.17 26.43
CA ASP A 29 -5.33 -19.54 26.10
C ASP A 29 -6.32 -20.63 26.60
N LEU A 30 -7.55 -20.24 26.94
CA LEU A 30 -8.57 -21.19 27.36
C LEU A 30 -9.28 -21.79 26.13
N TYR A 31 -9.57 -23.09 26.19
CA TYR A 31 -10.29 -23.82 25.12
C TYR A 31 -11.65 -23.22 24.73
N SER A 32 -12.25 -22.44 25.64
CA SER A 32 -13.55 -21.77 25.45
C SER A 32 -13.45 -20.34 24.91
N VAL A 33 -12.24 -19.83 24.62
CA VAL A 33 -11.99 -18.44 24.25
C VAL A 33 -11.29 -18.35 22.89
N TRP A 34 -11.75 -17.42 22.05
CA TRP A 34 -11.28 -17.26 20.67
C TRP A 34 -10.02 -16.40 20.54
N GLY A 35 -9.43 -15.95 21.65
CA GLY A 35 -8.24 -15.08 21.65
C GLY A 35 -8.47 -13.65 21.15
N GLY A 36 -9.69 -13.27 20.76
CA GLY A 36 -10.01 -11.91 20.30
C GLY A 36 -11.28 -11.87 19.45
N SER A 37 -12.00 -10.75 19.46
CA SER A 37 -13.24 -10.59 18.69
C SER A 37 -12.98 -10.34 17.19
N ASP A 38 -11.77 -9.93 16.84
CA ASP A 38 -11.26 -9.74 15.47
C ASP A 38 -11.22 -11.04 14.66
N THR A 39 -11.09 -12.18 15.33
CA THR A 39 -11.18 -13.50 14.69
C THR A 39 -12.59 -13.83 14.18
N ILE A 40 -13.63 -13.16 14.70
CA ILE A 40 -15.04 -13.48 14.42
C ILE A 40 -15.70 -12.41 13.54
N VAL A 41 -15.44 -11.13 13.80
CA VAL A 41 -16.04 -10.01 13.05
C VAL A 41 -14.97 -8.93 12.78
N PRO A 42 -15.07 -8.18 11.67
CA PRO A 42 -14.12 -7.10 11.38
C PRO A 42 -14.28 -5.98 12.41
N ILE A 43 -13.26 -5.75 13.23
CA ILE A 43 -13.26 -4.70 14.25
C ILE A 43 -12.71 -3.39 13.67
N ASP A 44 -13.42 -2.29 13.91
CA ASP A 44 -13.00 -0.94 13.51
C ASP A 44 -12.24 -0.21 14.63
N VAL A 45 -12.67 -0.41 15.88
CA VAL A 45 -12.12 0.29 17.05
C VAL A 45 -11.89 -0.68 18.20
N TRP A 46 -10.72 -0.60 18.83
CA TRP A 46 -10.38 -1.35 20.03
C TRP A 46 -10.35 -0.39 21.24
N ILE A 47 -11.09 -0.73 22.29
CA ILE A 47 -11.11 0.01 23.56
C ILE A 47 -10.52 -0.92 24.64
N PRO A 48 -9.20 -0.85 24.91
CA PRO A 48 -8.55 -1.73 25.87
C PRO A 48 -8.92 -1.39 27.32
N GLY A 49 -8.92 -2.39 28.20
CA GLY A 49 -9.07 -2.25 29.66
C GLY A 49 -9.81 -3.41 30.32
N CYS A 50 -9.68 -3.56 31.64
CA CYS A 50 -10.28 -4.69 32.37
C CYS A 50 -10.94 -4.27 33.70
N PRO A 51 -12.09 -3.56 33.68
CA PRO A 51 -12.74 -2.98 32.50
C PRO A 51 -12.09 -1.64 32.08
N PRO A 52 -12.36 -1.14 30.85
CA PRO A 52 -11.90 0.17 30.40
C PRO A 52 -12.34 1.30 31.32
N THR A 53 -11.49 2.32 31.49
CA THR A 53 -11.85 3.49 32.29
C THR A 53 -12.98 4.28 31.61
N PRO A 54 -13.85 4.97 32.37
CA PRO A 54 -14.93 5.76 31.77
C PRO A 54 -14.44 6.75 30.71
N ALA A 55 -13.29 7.39 30.94
CA ALA A 55 -12.66 8.29 29.97
C ALA A 55 -12.24 7.57 28.68
N ALA A 56 -11.63 6.38 28.79
CA ALA A 56 -11.24 5.57 27.63
C ALA A 56 -12.47 5.08 26.85
N THR A 57 -13.55 4.73 27.54
CA THR A 57 -14.83 4.34 26.94
C THR A 57 -15.44 5.50 26.14
N ILE A 58 -15.53 6.69 26.74
CA ILE A 58 -16.06 7.88 26.06
C ILE A 58 -15.20 8.22 24.83
N HIS A 59 -13.87 8.21 24.98
CA HIS A 59 -12.96 8.46 23.87
C HIS A 59 -13.13 7.43 22.74
N GLY A 60 -13.20 6.14 23.07
CA GLY A 60 -13.38 5.07 22.10
C GLY A 60 -14.69 5.19 21.32
N PHE A 61 -15.79 5.55 21.98
CA PHE A 61 -17.06 5.81 21.29
C PHE A 61 -17.03 7.09 20.46
N ALA A 62 -16.34 8.15 20.92
CA ALA A 62 -16.17 9.37 20.12
C ALA A 62 -15.41 9.09 18.81
N VAL A 63 -14.35 8.27 18.87
CA VAL A 63 -13.61 7.80 17.68
C VAL A 63 -14.51 6.96 16.78
N ALA A 64 -15.28 6.02 17.35
CA ALA A 64 -16.22 5.19 16.59
C ALA A 64 -17.26 6.05 15.85
N LEU A 65 -17.81 7.08 16.49
CA LEU A 65 -18.76 8.01 15.87
C LEU A 65 -18.11 8.80 14.71
N GLY A 66 -16.87 9.25 14.87
CA GLY A 66 -16.12 9.93 13.80
C GLY A 66 -15.92 9.03 12.57
N LEU A 67 -15.54 7.77 12.79
CA LEU A 67 -15.41 6.77 11.71
C LEU A 67 -16.77 6.45 11.06
N LEU A 68 -17.85 6.44 11.84
CA LEU A 68 -19.20 6.20 11.31
C LEU A 68 -19.58 7.28 10.32
N GLN A 69 -19.32 8.53 10.67
CA GLN A 69 -19.58 9.66 9.79
C GLN A 69 -18.81 9.53 8.48
N GLN A 70 -17.55 9.09 8.53
CA GLN A 70 -16.77 8.82 7.31
C GLN A 70 -17.35 7.67 6.48
N LYS A 71 -17.77 6.57 7.11
CA LYS A 71 -18.38 5.42 6.43
C LYS A 71 -19.72 5.77 5.77
N ILE A 72 -20.51 6.67 6.37
CA ILE A 72 -21.79 7.13 5.81
C ILE A 72 -21.56 8.05 4.60
N HIS A 73 -20.56 8.92 4.67
CA HIS A 73 -20.23 9.88 3.60
C HIS A 73 -19.26 9.29 2.56
N ALA A 74 -18.89 8.01 2.68
CA ALA A 74 -18.04 7.35 1.71
C ALA A 74 -18.77 7.30 0.37
N VAL A 75 -18.27 8.07 -0.60
CA VAL A 75 -18.76 8.05 -1.97
C VAL A 75 -17.81 7.19 -2.78
N ASP A 76 -18.30 6.06 -3.28
CA ASP A 76 -17.58 5.29 -4.29
C ASP A 76 -17.57 6.09 -5.59
N TYR A 77 -16.47 6.80 -5.85
CA TYR A 77 -16.25 7.44 -7.14
C TYR A 77 -15.98 6.34 -8.17
N ARG A 78 -17.04 5.93 -8.88
CA ARG A 78 -16.91 5.18 -10.12
C ARG A 78 -16.80 6.20 -11.23
N ASP A 79 -15.63 6.24 -11.87
CA ASP A 79 -15.43 7.07 -13.05
C ASP A 79 -16.47 6.68 -14.12
N PRO A 80 -17.42 7.58 -14.46
CA PRO A 80 -18.49 7.27 -15.42
C PRO A 80 -17.96 7.09 -16.85
N THR A 81 -16.72 7.48 -17.12
CA THR A 81 -16.12 7.39 -18.45
C THR A 81 -15.57 6.00 -18.78
N GLY A 82 -15.49 5.09 -17.79
CA GLY A 82 -14.91 3.76 -17.99
C GLY A 82 -13.44 3.79 -18.38
N VAL A 83 -12.77 4.93 -18.23
CA VAL A 83 -11.36 5.08 -18.57
C VAL A 83 -10.55 4.26 -17.59
N THR A 84 -10.00 3.16 -18.10
CA THR A 84 -9.04 2.37 -17.36
C THR A 84 -7.77 3.21 -17.22
N MET A 85 -7.34 3.48 -15.99
CA MET A 85 -6.08 4.21 -15.74
C MET A 85 -4.94 3.48 -16.44
N GLN A 86 -4.44 4.06 -17.55
CA GLN A 86 -3.33 3.47 -18.27
C GLN A 86 -2.05 3.72 -17.46
N PRO A 87 -1.25 2.67 -17.20
CA PRO A 87 0.07 2.86 -16.62
C PRO A 87 0.90 3.79 -17.51
N LEU A 88 1.75 4.64 -16.90
CA LEU A 88 2.65 5.55 -17.62
C LEU A 88 3.54 4.83 -18.67
N TRP A 89 3.78 3.53 -18.44
CA TRP A 89 4.58 2.67 -19.31
C TRP A 89 3.83 1.35 -19.53
N PRO A 90 2.83 1.29 -20.43
CA PRO A 90 2.01 0.10 -20.60
C PRO A 90 2.77 -1.08 -21.25
N GLN A 91 3.83 -0.76 -22.00
CA GLN A 91 4.67 -1.74 -22.72
C GLN A 91 5.59 -2.53 -21.79
N ILE A 92 5.85 -2.03 -20.57
CA ILE A 92 6.84 -2.59 -19.65
C ILE A 92 6.11 -3.29 -18.50
N PRO A 93 6.43 -4.57 -18.22
CA PRO A 93 5.87 -5.29 -17.08
C PRO A 93 6.04 -4.51 -15.76
N PRO A 94 5.01 -4.43 -14.91
CA PRO A 94 5.07 -3.67 -13.65
C PRO A 94 6.21 -4.09 -12.73
N SER A 95 6.55 -5.39 -12.69
CA SER A 95 7.66 -5.92 -11.88
C SER A 95 9.01 -5.31 -12.29
N GLN A 96 9.29 -5.25 -13.59
CA GLN A 96 10.52 -4.69 -14.13
C GLN A 96 10.62 -3.19 -13.85
N ARG A 97 9.53 -2.45 -14.10
CA ARG A 97 9.46 -1.02 -13.81
C ARG A 97 9.72 -0.73 -12.33
N ILE A 98 9.04 -1.45 -11.43
CA ILE A 98 9.18 -1.26 -9.97
C ILE A 98 10.62 -1.54 -9.53
N ALA A 99 11.24 -2.59 -10.06
CA ALA A 99 12.62 -2.95 -9.72
C ALA A 99 13.61 -1.85 -10.14
N ILE A 100 13.51 -1.35 -11.38
CA ILE A 100 14.37 -0.27 -11.89
C ILE A 100 14.14 1.03 -11.12
N GLU A 101 12.88 1.39 -10.86
CA GLU A 101 12.54 2.62 -10.15
C GLU A 101 13.07 2.60 -8.71
N ARG A 102 12.98 1.46 -8.03
CA ARG A 102 13.57 1.26 -6.69
C ARG A 102 15.09 1.36 -6.73
N GLU A 103 15.74 0.73 -7.71
CA GLU A 103 17.19 0.78 -7.83
C GLU A 103 17.69 2.18 -8.19
N ALA A 104 17.03 2.88 -9.10
CA ALA A 104 17.37 4.24 -9.48
C ALA A 104 17.26 5.20 -8.29
N ARG A 105 16.20 5.04 -7.47
CA ARG A 105 16.05 5.79 -6.21
C ARG A 105 17.13 5.46 -5.19
N ARG A 106 17.55 4.19 -5.09
CA ARG A 106 18.65 3.77 -4.22
C ARG A 106 19.97 4.41 -4.62
N LEU A 107 20.23 4.57 -5.92
CA LEU A 107 21.50 5.07 -6.45
C LEU A 107 21.58 6.60 -6.54
N ALA A 108 20.49 7.29 -6.82
CA ALA A 108 20.46 8.73 -7.13
C ALA A 108 19.41 9.53 -6.35
N GLY A 109 18.70 8.91 -5.40
CA GLY A 109 17.65 9.58 -4.62
C GLY A 109 16.32 9.71 -5.39
N TYR A 110 15.32 10.31 -4.73
CA TYR A 110 13.95 10.32 -5.24
C TYR A 110 13.76 11.13 -6.53
N ARG A 111 14.39 12.31 -6.62
CA ARG A 111 14.22 13.20 -7.77
C ARG A 111 15.06 12.73 -8.96
N GLN A 112 16.39 12.72 -8.81
CA GLN A 112 17.30 12.37 -9.90
C GLN A 112 17.14 10.92 -10.33
N GLY A 113 16.90 9.99 -9.40
CA GLY A 113 16.62 8.59 -9.73
C GLY A 113 15.36 8.42 -10.59
N ARG A 114 14.31 9.19 -10.31
CA ARG A 114 13.09 9.19 -11.14
C ARG A 114 13.37 9.74 -12.54
N GLU A 115 14.07 10.87 -12.64
CA GLU A 115 14.41 11.49 -13.93
C GLU A 115 15.28 10.57 -14.80
N ILE A 116 16.28 9.90 -14.22
CA ILE A 116 17.16 8.94 -14.91
C ILE A 116 16.36 7.72 -15.37
N CYS A 117 15.52 7.16 -14.48
CA CYS A 117 14.67 6.01 -14.81
C CYS A 117 13.71 6.34 -15.96
N ASP A 118 12.98 7.46 -15.87
CA ASP A 118 12.02 7.86 -16.91
C ASP A 118 12.72 8.14 -18.25
N ARG A 119 13.92 8.74 -18.25
CA ARG A 119 14.71 8.95 -19.48
C ARG A 119 15.20 7.64 -20.09
N LEU A 120 15.72 6.73 -19.26
CA LEU A 120 16.15 5.42 -19.71
C LEU A 120 14.98 4.64 -20.35
N LEU A 121 13.83 4.59 -19.67
CA LEU A 121 12.65 3.88 -20.16
C LEU A 121 12.11 4.49 -21.47
N ARG A 122 12.14 5.82 -21.63
CA ARG A 122 11.80 6.48 -22.91
C ARG A 122 12.71 6.06 -24.04
N HIS A 123 14.03 6.06 -23.80
CA HIS A 123 14.97 5.67 -24.84
C HIS A 123 14.82 4.19 -25.23
N LEU A 124 14.52 3.32 -24.25
CA LEU A 124 14.26 1.90 -24.50
C LEU A 124 12.91 1.65 -25.18
N SER A 125 11.88 2.48 -24.92
CA SER A 125 10.60 2.38 -25.64
C SER A 125 10.72 2.80 -27.10
N ASP A 126 11.57 3.79 -27.40
CA ASP A 126 11.80 4.27 -28.77
C ASP A 126 12.74 3.37 -29.58
N ASP A 127 13.79 2.85 -28.94
CA ASP A 127 14.83 2.03 -29.57
C ASP A 127 15.26 0.88 -28.64
N PRO A 128 14.70 -0.33 -28.85
CA PRO A 128 15.05 -1.52 -28.05
C PRO A 128 16.51 -1.95 -28.19
N THR A 129 17.23 -1.50 -29.23
CA THR A 129 18.63 -1.89 -29.45
C THR A 129 19.60 -1.15 -28.54
N GLY A 130 19.16 -0.09 -27.86
CA GLY A 130 19.96 0.66 -26.88
C GLY A 130 20.95 1.66 -27.50
N ASN A 131 20.93 1.87 -28.83
CA ASN A 131 21.81 2.83 -29.49
C ASN A 131 21.52 4.26 -29.02
N ARG A 132 20.23 4.62 -28.86
CA ARG A 132 19.83 5.93 -28.29
C ARG A 132 20.34 6.15 -26.87
N VAL A 133 20.38 5.10 -26.05
CA VAL A 133 20.89 5.19 -24.67
C VAL A 133 22.39 5.47 -24.69
N ASN A 134 23.14 4.82 -25.58
CA ASN A 134 24.57 5.07 -25.74
C ASN A 134 24.87 6.50 -26.22
N THR A 135 24.08 7.03 -27.16
CA THR A 135 24.21 8.44 -27.58
C THR A 135 23.92 9.38 -26.43
N TRP A 136 22.83 9.17 -25.69
CA TRP A 136 22.49 9.99 -24.51
C TRP A 136 23.60 9.97 -23.45
N LEU A 137 24.17 8.81 -23.14
CA LEU A 137 25.27 8.69 -22.18
C LEU A 137 26.55 9.40 -22.65
N ARG A 138 26.83 9.39 -23.95
CA ARG A 138 27.97 10.10 -24.54
C ARG A 138 27.77 11.61 -24.50
N ASP A 139 26.58 12.09 -24.84
CA ASP A 139 26.26 13.52 -24.86
C ASP A 139 26.24 14.14 -23.46
N ALA A 140 25.84 13.35 -22.45
CA ALA A 140 25.81 13.81 -21.06
C ALA A 140 27.20 13.94 -20.42
N ASP A 141 28.20 13.21 -20.91
CA ASP A 141 29.59 13.19 -20.43
C ASP A 141 29.75 13.09 -18.89
N ASP A 142 28.84 12.34 -18.25
CA ASP A 142 28.84 12.16 -16.79
C ASP A 142 29.16 10.69 -16.41
N PRO A 143 30.32 10.43 -15.75
CA PRO A 143 30.70 9.09 -15.33
C PRO A 143 29.75 8.50 -14.27
N ARG A 144 29.13 9.34 -13.44
CA ARG A 144 28.17 8.90 -12.41
C ARG A 144 26.90 8.39 -13.07
N LEU A 145 26.37 9.13 -14.05
CA LEU A 145 25.20 8.73 -14.82
C LEU A 145 25.42 7.38 -15.52
N ASN A 146 26.58 7.21 -16.15
CA ASN A 146 26.93 5.96 -16.83
C ASN A 146 26.95 4.78 -15.84
N SER A 147 27.58 4.95 -14.67
CA SER A 147 27.57 3.93 -13.61
C SER A 147 26.16 3.55 -13.15
N ILE A 148 25.27 4.53 -12.97
CA ILE A 148 23.88 4.29 -12.57
C ILE A 148 23.15 3.49 -13.65
N VAL A 149 23.24 3.92 -14.91
CA VAL A 149 22.51 3.28 -16.03
C VAL A 149 23.00 1.85 -16.26
N GLN A 150 24.31 1.59 -16.16
CA GLN A 150 24.86 0.23 -16.23
C GLN A 150 24.30 -0.68 -15.13
N GLN A 151 24.14 -0.15 -13.92
CA GLN A 151 23.55 -0.90 -12.81
C GLN A 151 22.06 -1.18 -13.04
N LEU A 152 21.31 -0.22 -13.60
CA LEU A 152 19.90 -0.41 -13.98
C LEU A 152 19.74 -1.47 -15.08
N PHE A 153 20.62 -1.49 -16.08
CA PHE A 153 20.64 -2.54 -17.11
C PHE A 153 20.91 -3.93 -16.51
N ARG A 154 21.75 -4.02 -15.48
CA ARG A 154 21.99 -5.28 -14.77
C ARG A 154 20.74 -5.79 -14.08
N VAL A 155 19.99 -4.90 -13.42
CA VAL A 155 18.70 -5.25 -12.79
C VAL A 155 17.67 -5.69 -13.82
N LEU A 156 17.60 -4.99 -14.95
CA LEU A 156 16.74 -5.37 -16.09
C LEU A 156 17.07 -6.79 -16.58
N ARG A 157 18.35 -7.09 -16.83
CA ARG A 157 18.78 -8.41 -17.31
C ARG A 157 18.55 -9.53 -16.29
N GLY A 158 18.78 -9.27 -15.00
CA GLY A 158 18.56 -10.25 -13.94
C GLY A 158 17.10 -10.60 -13.66
N LEU A 159 16.16 -9.96 -14.35
CA LEU A 159 14.72 -10.28 -14.33
C LEU A 159 14.27 -11.09 -15.56
N HIS A 160 15.17 -11.35 -16.51
CA HIS A 160 14.92 -12.16 -17.71
C HIS A 160 15.41 -13.62 -17.58
N ASP A 161 16.10 -13.95 -16.49
CA ASP A 161 16.43 -15.31 -16.04
C ASP A 161 15.42 -15.77 -14.97
#